data_AF-A0A3P1YZY6-F1
#
_entry.id   AF-A0A3P1YZY6-F1
#
_cell.length_a   1.000
_cell.length_b   1.000
_cell.length_c   1.000
_cell.angle_alpha   90.00
_cell.angle_beta   90.00
_cell.angle_gamma   90.00
#
_symmetry.space_group_name_H-M   'P 1'
#
loop_
_entity.id
_entity.type
_entity.pdbx_description
1 polymer ?
#
loop_
_entity_poly.entity_id
_entity_poly.type
_entity_poly.pdbx_seq_one_letter_code
_entity_poly.pdbx_strand_id
1 'polypeptide(L)'
;MKISPCSQLSFANQIVSDRKVKDVFFSQINQLIDWKPLARLIKQVYTKGSSSTGRPSYEGILLFKIELLRTWYGLSDPEVEEQIKDRLSFM
;
A
#
# COMPACT_ATOMS: atom_id res chain seq x y z
N MET A 1 29.60 36.51 14.48
CA MET A 1 29.51 35.04 14.27
C MET A 1 28.12 34.72 13.77
N LYS A 2 27.97 34.26 12.51
CA LYS A 2 26.68 33.83 11.96
C LYS A 2 26.45 32.39 12.43
N ILE A 3 25.40 32.19 13.22
CA ILE A 3 24.95 30.87 13.66
C ILE A 3 24.19 30.27 12.48
N SER A 4 24.76 29.29 11.81
CA SER A 4 24.05 28.49 10.81
C SER A 4 22.92 27.72 11.52
N PRO A 5 21.67 27.74 11.03
CA PRO A 5 20.63 26.92 11.63
C PRO A 5 20.97 25.46 11.29
N CYS A 6 21.34 24.70 12.33
CA CYS A 6 21.37 23.25 12.24
C CYS A 6 19.96 22.82 11.80
N SER A 7 19.84 22.22 10.62
CA SER A 7 18.57 21.78 10.06
C SER A 7 17.99 20.66 10.93
N GLN A 8 17.27 21.05 11.98
CA GLN A 8 16.63 20.11 12.88
C GLN A 8 15.52 19.41 12.10
N LEU A 9 15.78 18.16 11.72
CA LEU A 9 14.77 17.27 11.15
C LEU A 9 13.72 17.01 12.23
N SER A 10 12.63 17.76 12.18
CA SER A 10 11.44 17.50 13.01
C SER A 10 10.87 16.13 12.65
N PHE A 11 10.41 15.37 13.65
CA PHE A 11 9.74 14.08 13.47
C PHE A 11 8.62 14.13 12.41
N ALA A 12 7.90 15.26 12.33
CA ALA A 12 6.87 15.48 11.32
C ALA A 12 7.43 15.47 9.88
N ASN A 13 8.63 16.03 9.67
CA ASN A 13 9.26 16.06 8.35
C ASN A 13 9.70 14.66 7.91
N GLN A 14 10.19 13.82 8.82
CA GLN A 14 10.59 12.45 8.52
C GLN A 14 9.39 11.59 8.09
N ILE A 15 8.26 11.70 8.80
CA ILE A 15 7.03 10.97 8.45
C ILE A 15 6.52 11.41 7.07
N VAL A 16 6.56 12.71 6.77
CA VAL A 16 6.14 13.25 5.47
C VAL A 16 7.08 12.79 4.35
N SER A 17 8.40 12.75 4.58
CA SER A 17 9.33 12.22 3.57
C SER A 17 9.13 10.73 3.33
N ASP A 18 8.94 9.94 4.39
CA ASP A 18 8.74 8.49 4.28
C ASP A 18 7.43 8.18 3.53
N ARG A 19 6.37 8.97 3.76
CA ARG A 19 5.12 8.89 2.99
C ARG A 19 5.34 9.16 1.50
N LYS A 20 6.02 10.25 1.15
CA LYS A 20 6.32 10.59 -0.25
C LYS A 20 7.15 9.51 -0.96
N VAL A 21 8.17 8.96 -0.29
CA VAL A 21 9.00 7.89 -0.87
C VAL A 21 8.18 6.63 -1.14
N LYS A 22 7.31 6.24 -0.19
CA LYS A 22 6.40 5.10 -0.39
C LYS A 22 5.47 5.33 -1.57
N ASP A 23 4.84 6.50 -1.68
CA ASP A 23 3.89 6.80 -2.77
C ASP A 23 4.55 6.78 -4.16
N VAL A 24 5.78 7.27 -4.27
CA VAL A 24 6.56 7.20 -5.52
C VAL A 24 6.87 5.75 -5.88
N PHE A 25 7.31 4.95 -4.91
CA PHE A 25 7.59 3.52 -5.12
C PHE A 25 6.34 2.77 -5.59
N PHE A 26 5.18 3.01 -4.98
CA PHE A 26 3.91 2.46 -5.43
C PHE A 26 3.54 2.84 -6.85
N SER A 27 3.75 4.10 -7.22
CA SER A 27 3.47 4.58 -8.57
C SER A 27 4.34 3.85 -9.60
N GLN A 28 5.64 3.71 -9.31
CA GLN A 28 6.58 2.98 -10.15
C GLN A 28 6.19 1.51 -10.31
N ILE A 29 5.88 0.83 -9.22
CA ILE A 29 5.42 -0.56 -9.25
C ILE A 29 4.13 -0.71 -10.08
N ASN A 30 3.19 0.22 -9.94
CA ASN A 30 1.95 0.18 -10.73
C ASN A 30 2.21 0.38 -12.23
N GLN A 31 3.29 1.07 -12.61
CA GLN A 31 3.72 1.24 -14.01
C GLN A 31 4.53 0.05 -14.53
N LEU A 32 5.33 -0.59 -13.68
CA LEU A 32 6.20 -1.72 -14.05
C LEU A 32 5.43 -3.04 -14.19
N ILE A 33 4.35 -3.22 -13.42
CA ILE A 33 3.59 -4.47 -13.38
C ILE A 33 2.29 -4.34 -14.18
N ASP A 34 2.11 -5.20 -15.18
CA ASP A 34 0.83 -5.38 -15.84
C ASP A 34 -0.15 -6.14 -14.94
N TRP A 35 -1.04 -5.39 -14.26
CA TRP A 35 -2.03 -5.98 -13.34
C TRP A 35 -3.17 -6.74 -14.03
N LYS A 36 -3.43 -6.49 -15.31
CA LYS A 36 -4.52 -7.13 -16.07
C LYS A 36 -4.37 -8.66 -16.15
N PRO A 37 -3.23 -9.23 -16.57
CA PRO A 37 -3.04 -10.68 -16.59
C PRO A 37 -3.07 -11.28 -15.17
N LEU A 38 -2.46 -10.61 -14.19
CA LEU A 38 -2.48 -11.05 -12.78
C LEU A 38 -3.90 -11.12 -12.22
N ALA A 39 -4.71 -10.07 -12.43
CA ALA A 39 -6.10 -10.04 -12.00
C ALA A 39 -6.91 -11.18 -12.65
N ARG A 40 -6.63 -11.52 -13.92
CA ARG A 40 -7.30 -12.61 -14.63
C ARG A 40 -6.93 -13.97 -14.02
N LEU A 41 -5.65 -14.23 -13.76
CA LEU A 41 -5.17 -15.45 -13.11
C LEU A 41 -5.75 -15.59 -11.70
N ILE A 42 -5.70 -14.52 -10.91
CA ILE A 42 -6.23 -14.51 -9.55
C ILE A 42 -7.74 -14.77 -9.59
N LYS A 43 -8.49 -14.15 -10.51
CA LYS A 43 -9.94 -14.39 -10.64
C LYS A 43 -10.29 -15.83 -11.02
N GLN A 44 -9.42 -16.55 -11.73
CA GLN A 44 -9.63 -17.97 -12.05
C GLN A 44 -9.54 -18.86 -10.81
N VAL A 45 -8.67 -18.52 -9.85
CA VAL A 45 -8.45 -19.31 -8.63
C VAL A 45 -9.29 -18.80 -7.45
N TYR A 46 -9.54 -17.49 -7.41
CA TYR A 46 -10.28 -16.78 -6.38
C TYR A 46 -11.65 -16.36 -6.91
N THR A 47 -12.60 -17.31 -6.90
CA THR A 47 -13.99 -17.11 -7.34
C THR A 47 -14.93 -16.64 -6.21
N LYS A 48 -14.40 -16.44 -4.99
CA LYS A 48 -15.16 -16.09 -3.77
C LYS A 48 -15.81 -14.70 -3.76
N GLY A 49 -15.68 -13.91 -4.84
CA GLY A 49 -16.29 -12.57 -4.96
C GLY A 49 -17.82 -12.54 -5.06
N SER A 50 -18.49 -13.68 -5.24
CA SER A 50 -19.95 -13.73 -5.46
C SER A 50 -20.74 -14.26 -4.26
N SER A 51 -20.40 -13.84 -3.04
CA SER A 51 -21.26 -14.13 -1.88
C SER A 51 -22.52 -13.27 -1.94
N SER A 52 -23.66 -13.87 -2.27
CA SER A 52 -24.98 -13.22 -2.37
C SER A 52 -25.60 -12.85 -1.00
N THR A 53 -24.87 -13.00 0.10
CA THR A 53 -25.34 -12.69 1.46
C THR A 53 -24.15 -12.30 2.34
N GLY A 54 -24.05 -11.03 2.73
CA GLY A 54 -22.99 -10.48 3.58
C GLY A 54 -22.24 -9.30 2.97
N ARG A 55 -21.21 -8.78 3.68
CA ARG A 55 -20.31 -7.73 3.14
C ARG A 55 -19.52 -8.32 1.97
N PRO A 56 -19.41 -7.64 0.81
CA PRO A 56 -18.69 -8.20 -0.33
C PRO A 56 -17.25 -8.52 0.06
N SER A 57 -16.78 -9.69 -0.36
CA SER A 57 -15.38 -10.08 -0.18
C SER A 57 -14.49 -9.09 -0.95
N TYR A 58 -13.31 -8.78 -0.41
CA TYR A 58 -12.34 -7.96 -1.13
C TYR A 58 -11.96 -8.62 -2.46
N GLU A 59 -11.74 -7.79 -3.48
CA GLU A 59 -11.25 -8.23 -4.77
C GLU A 59 -9.92 -8.98 -4.61
N GLY A 60 -9.77 -10.14 -5.25
CA GLY A 60 -8.56 -10.97 -5.10
C GLY A 60 -7.28 -10.22 -5.50
N ILE A 61 -7.36 -9.31 -6.47
CA ILE A 61 -6.24 -8.45 -6.87
C ILE A 61 -5.83 -7.47 -5.77
N LEU A 62 -6.78 -6.99 -4.97
CA LEU A 62 -6.51 -6.09 -3.84
C LEU A 62 -5.80 -6.84 -2.73
N LEU A 63 -6.28 -8.05 -2.39
CA LEU A 63 -5.60 -8.94 -1.43
C LEU A 63 -4.17 -9.27 -1.87
N PHE A 64 -3.96 -9.54 -3.16
CA PHE A 64 -2.63 -9.79 -3.70
C PHE A 64 -1.70 -8.57 -3.58
N LYS A 65 -2.20 -7.36 -3.85
CA LYS A 65 -1.43 -6.13 -3.65
C LYS A 65 -1.06 -5.90 -2.18
N ILE A 66 -1.94 -6.25 -1.26
CA ILE A 66 -1.70 -6.17 0.17
C ILE A 66 -0.56 -7.11 0.59
N GLU A 67 -0.57 -8.35 0.11
CA GLU A 67 0.50 -9.32 0.41
C GLU A 67 1.86 -8.93 -0.20
N LEU A 68 1.85 -8.34 -1.40
CA LEU A 68 3.08 -7.78 -1.97
C LEU A 68 3.68 -6.70 -1.08
N LEU A 69 2.84 -5.84 -0.49
CA LEU A 69 3.31 -4.79 0.40
C LEU A 69 3.83 -5.29 1.72
N ARG A 70 3.11 -6.23 2.31
CA ARG A 70 3.59 -6.94 3.49
C ARG A 70 4.99 -7.50 3.25
N THR A 71 5.18 -8.16 2.11
CA THR A 71 6.44 -8.79 1.73
C THR A 71 7.56 -7.77 1.50
N TRP A 72 7.30 -6.67 0.78
CA TRP A 72 8.33 -5.67 0.45
C TRP A 72 8.76 -4.82 1.63
N TYR A 73 7.84 -4.50 2.53
CA TYR A 73 8.12 -3.67 3.70
C TYR A 73 8.35 -4.48 4.98
N GLY A 74 8.24 -5.81 4.93
CA GLY A 74 8.40 -6.70 6.09
C GLY A 74 7.39 -6.42 7.20
N LEU A 75 6.19 -5.95 6.84
CA LEU A 75 5.19 -5.48 7.80
C LEU A 75 4.47 -6.66 8.47
N SER A 76 4.08 -6.46 9.73
CA SER A 76 3.13 -7.34 10.40
C SER A 76 1.70 -7.09 9.90
N ASP A 77 0.81 -8.09 10.01
CA ASP A 77 -0.60 -7.98 9.62
C ASP A 77 -1.30 -6.72 10.17
N PRO A 78 -1.17 -6.34 11.46
CA PRO A 78 -1.80 -5.11 11.97
C PRO A 78 -1.21 -3.83 11.36
N GLU A 79 0.10 -3.79 11.07
CA GLU A 79 0.74 -2.63 10.44
C GLU A 79 0.31 -2.46 8.98
N VAL A 80 0.09 -3.56 8.28
CA VAL A 80 -0.45 -3.56 6.91
C VAL A 80 -1.87 -3.00 6.91
N GLU A 81 -2.73 -3.45 7.82
CA GLU A 81 -4.09 -2.92 7.95
C GLU A 81 -4.10 -1.42 8.27
N GLU A 82 -3.25 -0.97 9.19
CA GLU A 82 -3.13 0.44 9.54
C GLU A 82 -2.69 1.28 8.33
N GLN A 83 -1.70 0.80 7.56
CA GLN A 83 -1.26 1.49 6.35
C GLN A 83 -2.32 1.52 5.24
N ILE A 84 -3.09 0.44 5.07
CA ILE A 84 -4.21 0.41 4.13
C ILE A 84 -5.29 1.40 4.57
N LYS A 85 -5.59 1.43 5.87
CA LYS A 85 -6.60 2.33 6.44
C LYS A 85 -6.18 3.79 6.33
N ASP A 86 -4.92 4.11 6.62
CA ASP A 86 -4.34 5.45 6.43
C ASP A 86 -4.47 5.83 4.94
N ARG A 87 -4.04 4.96 4.01
CA ARG A 87 -4.09 5.22 2.56
C ARG A 87 -5.50 5.35 1.98
N LEU A 88 -6.45 4.52 2.43
CA LEU A 88 -7.86 4.63 2.02
C LEU A 88 -8.56 5.83 2.67
N SER A 89 -8.14 6.25 3.86
CA SER A 89 -8.70 7.43 4.54
C SER A 89 -8.29 8.76 3.91
N PHE A 90 -7.29 8.74 3.02
CA PHE A 90 -6.80 9.91 2.29
C PHE A 90 -7.03 9.87 0.77
N MET A 91 -7.60 8.78 0.22
CA MET A 91 -7.97 8.67 -1.20
C MET A 91 -9.35 9.25 -1.50
#